data_AF-A0A8H9XUV4-F1
#
_entry.id   AF-A0A8H9XUV4-F1
#
_cell.length_a   1.000
_cell.length_b   1.000
_cell.length_c   1.000
_cell.angle_alpha   90.00
_cell.angle_beta   90.00
_cell.angle_gamma   90.00
#
_symmetry.space_group_name_H-M   'P 1'
#
loop_
_entity.id
_entity.type
_entity.pdbx_description
1 polymer ?
#
loop_
_entity_poly.entity_id
_entity_poly.type
_entity_poly.pdbx_seq_one_letter_code
_entity_poly.pdbx_strand_id
1 'polypeptide(L)'
;APQNPFEMLTNSETQLASAYYNVRIGGDMALLKGMMRLLIERDDAASAAGRPSLLDDEFIQTHTVGFDELRHDVLNSEWKDIERISGLSQTQIAELADAYAAAERTIICYGMGITQHEHGTQNVQQLVNLLLMKGNIGKPGAGICPLRGHSNVQGDRTVGITEKPSAEFLARLGERYGFTPPHAPGHAAIASMQAICTGQARALICMGGNFALAMPDREASAVPLTQLDLAVHVATKLNRSHLLTARHSYILPVLGRSEID
;
A
#
# COMPACT_ATOMS: atom_id res chain seq x y z
N ALA A 1 17.84 11.02 22.27
CA ALA A 1 17.40 11.41 23.62
C ALA A 1 16.14 10.64 23.95
N PRO A 2 15.91 10.18 25.19
CA PRO A 2 14.63 9.59 25.54
C PRO A 2 13.51 10.61 25.29
N GLN A 3 12.39 10.16 24.73
CA GLN A 3 11.31 11.06 24.31
C GLN A 3 10.62 11.73 25.49
N ASN A 4 10.59 11.10 26.68
CA ASN A 4 10.02 11.66 27.89
C ASN A 4 10.81 11.25 29.15
N PRO A 5 11.56 12.18 29.79
CA PRO A 5 12.30 11.92 31.03
C PRO A 5 11.42 11.52 32.22
N PHE A 6 10.16 12.00 32.27
CA PHE A 6 9.23 11.65 33.37
C PHE A 6 8.76 10.20 33.28
N GLU A 7 8.43 9.73 32.07
CA GLU A 7 8.05 8.31 31.84
C GLU A 7 9.18 7.37 32.24
N MET A 8 10.43 7.70 31.92
CA MET A 8 11.60 6.92 32.34
C MET A 8 11.81 6.90 33.86
N LEU A 9 11.60 8.04 34.54
CA LEU A 9 11.80 8.14 35.98
C LEU A 9 10.69 7.45 36.78
N THR A 10 9.48 7.43 36.22
CA THR A 10 8.29 6.86 36.87
C THR A 10 8.00 5.43 36.44
N ASN A 11 8.74 4.93 35.45
CA ASN A 11 8.47 3.66 34.76
C ASN A 11 7.01 3.58 34.31
N SER A 12 6.48 4.72 33.84
CA SER A 12 5.13 4.83 33.28
C SER A 12 5.20 4.86 31.77
N GLU A 13 4.22 4.25 31.12
CA GLU A 13 4.12 4.14 29.68
C GLU A 13 2.78 4.66 29.16
N THR A 14 2.81 5.23 27.96
CA THR A 14 1.58 5.41 27.18
C THR A 14 1.22 4.09 26.54
N GLN A 15 0.10 3.47 26.95
CA GLN A 15 -0.38 2.25 26.31
C GLN A 15 -0.85 2.56 24.87
N LEU A 16 -0.08 2.08 23.88
CA LEU A 16 -0.37 2.31 22.46
C LEU A 16 -1.30 1.25 21.84
N ALA A 17 -1.34 0.05 22.42
CA ALA A 17 -2.13 -1.07 21.91
C ALA A 17 -2.74 -1.90 23.05
N SER A 18 -3.98 -2.34 22.86
CA SER A 18 -4.66 -3.26 23.78
C SER A 18 -4.31 -4.72 23.50
N ALA A 19 -3.89 -5.05 22.28
CA ALA A 19 -3.51 -6.39 21.86
C ALA A 19 -2.41 -6.32 20.79
N TYR A 20 -1.60 -7.39 20.69
CA TYR A 20 -0.52 -7.51 19.71
C TYR A 20 -0.47 -8.92 19.16
N TYR A 21 -0.61 -9.05 17.84
CA TYR A 21 -0.68 -10.33 17.13
C TYR A 21 0.49 -10.46 16.16
N ASN A 22 1.28 -11.53 16.31
CA ASN A 22 2.43 -11.81 15.45
C ASN A 22 2.01 -12.64 14.24
N VAL A 23 1.45 -11.97 13.23
CA VAL A 23 1.13 -12.61 11.96
C VAL A 23 2.43 -13.05 11.28
N ARG A 24 2.45 -14.27 10.75
CA ARG A 24 3.56 -14.78 9.95
C ARG A 24 3.73 -13.91 8.71
N ILE A 25 4.96 -13.66 8.29
CA ILE A 25 5.26 -12.87 7.08
C ILE A 25 4.51 -13.49 5.88
N GLY A 26 3.67 -12.68 5.23
CA GLY A 26 2.81 -13.10 4.11
C GLY A 26 1.53 -13.84 4.52
N GLY A 27 1.24 -13.92 5.81
CA GLY A 27 0.05 -14.55 6.39
C GLY A 27 -1.17 -13.64 6.50
N ASP A 28 -1.08 -12.39 6.04
CA ASP A 28 -2.08 -11.34 6.21
C ASP A 28 -3.44 -11.72 5.59
N MET A 29 -3.43 -12.26 4.37
CA MET A 29 -4.65 -12.71 3.70
C MET A 29 -5.34 -13.83 4.47
N ALA A 30 -4.58 -14.76 5.06
CA ALA A 30 -5.14 -15.86 5.85
C ALA A 30 -5.77 -15.33 7.15
N LEU A 31 -5.13 -14.39 7.84
CA LEU A 31 -5.70 -13.70 8.99
C LEU A 31 -7.03 -13.03 8.62
N LEU A 32 -7.05 -12.24 7.54
CA LEU A 32 -8.23 -11.49 7.12
C LEU A 32 -9.37 -12.43 6.72
N LYS A 33 -9.07 -13.53 6.02
CA LYS A 33 -10.05 -14.60 5.76
C LYS A 33 -10.59 -15.22 7.05
N GLY A 34 -9.73 -15.51 8.03
CA GLY A 34 -10.16 -16.02 9.34
C GLY A 34 -11.10 -15.06 10.07
N MET A 35 -10.79 -13.77 10.07
CA MET A 35 -11.66 -12.74 10.66
C MET A 35 -13.00 -12.65 9.93
N MET A 36 -12.99 -12.54 8.59
CA MET A 36 -14.22 -12.47 7.79
C MET A 36 -15.08 -13.72 7.97
N ARG A 37 -14.45 -14.90 8.02
CA ARG A 37 -15.12 -16.18 8.25
C ARG A 37 -15.87 -16.19 9.57
N LEU A 38 -15.22 -15.77 10.66
CA LEU A 38 -15.87 -15.70 11.96
C LEU A 38 -17.01 -14.68 11.99
N LEU A 39 -16.84 -13.52 11.36
CA LEU A 39 -17.92 -12.52 11.28
C LEU A 39 -19.14 -13.09 10.55
N ILE A 40 -18.92 -13.72 9.41
CA ILE A 40 -19.95 -14.40 8.62
C ILE A 40 -20.64 -15.51 9.42
N GLU A 41 -19.89 -16.42 10.03
CA GLU A 41 -20.45 -17.55 10.80
C GLU A 41 -21.26 -17.06 12.01
N ARG A 42 -20.80 -15.99 12.67
CA ARG A 42 -21.50 -15.38 13.81
C ARG A 42 -22.74 -14.61 13.39
N ASP A 43 -22.68 -13.95 12.24
CA ASP A 43 -23.82 -13.26 11.64
C ASP A 43 -24.94 -14.23 11.26
N ASP A 44 -24.60 -15.34 10.61
CA ASP A 44 -25.55 -16.41 10.29
C ASP A 44 -26.23 -16.96 11.57
N ALA A 45 -25.43 -17.18 12.62
CA ALA A 45 -25.93 -17.64 13.92
C ALA A 45 -26.75 -16.58 14.67
N ALA A 46 -26.50 -15.29 14.45
CA ALA A 46 -27.32 -14.20 14.97
C ALA A 46 -28.66 -14.16 14.25
N SER A 47 -28.64 -14.19 12.93
CA SER A 47 -29.82 -14.23 12.06
C SER A 47 -30.72 -15.44 12.36
N ALA A 48 -30.15 -16.64 12.48
CA ALA A 48 -30.89 -17.85 12.85
C ALA A 48 -31.53 -17.78 14.26
N ALA A 49 -30.96 -16.97 15.16
CA ALA A 49 -31.47 -16.73 16.50
C ALA A 49 -32.39 -15.48 16.60
N GLY A 50 -32.69 -14.81 15.47
CA GLY A 50 -33.48 -13.58 15.45
C GLY A 50 -32.80 -12.39 16.14
N ARG A 51 -31.47 -12.39 16.24
CA ARG A 51 -30.68 -11.29 16.79
C ARG A 51 -30.26 -10.31 15.68
N PRO A 52 -29.90 -9.06 16.03
CA PRO A 52 -29.39 -8.10 15.05
C PRO A 52 -28.18 -8.63 14.28
N SER A 53 -28.12 -8.28 13.00
CA SER A 53 -26.98 -8.55 12.10
C SER A 53 -25.69 -7.91 12.66
N LEU A 54 -24.58 -8.63 12.54
CA LEU A 54 -23.23 -8.13 12.84
C LEU A 54 -22.62 -7.41 11.62
N LEU A 55 -23.11 -7.76 10.43
CA LEU A 55 -22.74 -7.14 9.17
C LEU A 55 -23.65 -5.95 8.88
N ASP A 56 -23.20 -5.07 7.98
CA ASP A 56 -24.01 -3.94 7.52
C ASP A 56 -24.71 -4.32 6.21
N ASP A 57 -25.83 -5.05 6.33
CA ASP A 57 -26.55 -5.61 5.17
C ASP A 57 -27.03 -4.52 4.20
N GLU A 58 -27.47 -3.37 4.71
CA GLU A 58 -27.90 -2.24 3.89
C GLU A 58 -26.72 -1.66 3.11
N PHE A 59 -25.57 -1.46 3.77
CA PHE A 59 -24.36 -0.98 3.11
C PHE A 59 -23.86 -1.98 2.07
N ILE A 60 -23.83 -3.28 2.40
CA ILE A 60 -23.42 -4.35 1.48
C ILE A 60 -24.29 -4.32 0.23
N GLN A 61 -25.62 -4.30 0.37
CA GLN A 61 -26.56 -4.29 -0.76
C GLN A 61 -26.47 -3.03 -1.62
N THR A 62 -26.23 -1.88 -0.99
CA THR A 62 -26.31 -0.57 -1.68
C THR A 62 -24.97 -0.12 -2.28
N HIS A 63 -23.86 -0.46 -1.64
CA HIS A 63 -22.55 0.13 -1.92
C HIS A 63 -21.46 -0.87 -2.28
N THR A 64 -21.77 -2.16 -2.37
CA THR A 64 -20.79 -3.19 -2.70
C THR A 64 -21.25 -4.06 -3.87
N VAL A 65 -20.29 -4.80 -4.42
CA VAL A 65 -20.52 -5.86 -5.41
C VAL A 65 -19.63 -7.04 -5.03
N GLY A 66 -20.02 -8.25 -5.39
CA GLY A 66 -19.17 -9.44 -5.20
C GLY A 66 -19.17 -10.04 -3.78
N PHE A 67 -20.13 -9.66 -2.92
CA PHE A 67 -20.16 -10.15 -1.54
C PHE A 67 -20.45 -11.65 -1.46
N ASP A 68 -21.34 -12.18 -2.30
CA ASP A 68 -21.67 -13.61 -2.31
C ASP A 68 -20.45 -14.46 -2.72
N GLU A 69 -19.68 -14.00 -3.72
CA GLU A 69 -18.43 -14.65 -4.14
C GLU A 69 -17.37 -14.60 -3.03
N LEU A 70 -17.21 -13.44 -2.38
CA LEU A 70 -16.30 -13.30 -1.23
C LEU A 70 -16.71 -14.25 -0.10
N ARG A 71 -17.99 -14.27 0.26
CA ARG A 71 -18.55 -15.11 1.30
C ARG A 71 -18.30 -16.59 1.00
N HIS A 72 -18.52 -17.01 -0.23
CA HIS A 72 -18.26 -18.38 -0.67
C HIS A 72 -16.76 -18.75 -0.54
N ASP A 73 -15.87 -17.90 -1.04
CA ASP A 73 -14.41 -18.10 -0.95
C ASP A 73 -13.92 -18.19 0.51
N VAL A 74 -14.42 -17.30 1.37
CA VAL A 74 -14.08 -17.25 2.79
C VAL A 74 -14.58 -18.51 3.53
N LEU A 75 -15.82 -18.92 3.32
CA LEU A 75 -16.40 -20.09 3.98
C LEU A 75 -15.77 -21.42 3.53
N ASN A 76 -15.28 -21.47 2.28
CA ASN A 76 -14.55 -22.63 1.76
C ASN A 76 -13.09 -22.73 2.24
N SER A 77 -12.57 -21.71 2.94
CA SER A 77 -11.18 -21.69 3.39
C SER A 77 -11.01 -22.48 4.71
N GLU A 78 -10.28 -23.59 4.71
CA GLU A 78 -10.13 -24.45 5.89
C GLU A 78 -9.39 -23.76 7.06
N TRP A 79 -9.89 -23.95 8.30
CA TRP A 79 -9.26 -23.42 9.52
C TRP A 79 -7.80 -23.85 9.67
N LYS A 80 -7.50 -25.11 9.33
CA LYS A 80 -6.13 -25.65 9.36
C LYS A 80 -5.17 -24.82 8.50
N ASP A 81 -5.62 -24.35 7.34
CA ASP A 81 -4.81 -23.51 6.47
C ASP A 81 -4.74 -22.07 6.95
N ILE A 82 -5.85 -21.54 7.47
CA ILE A 82 -5.89 -20.21 8.09
C ILE A 82 -4.87 -20.10 9.23
N GLU A 83 -4.87 -21.04 10.17
CA GLU A 83 -3.95 -21.04 11.32
C GLU A 83 -2.50 -21.23 10.86
N ARG A 84 -2.25 -22.21 9.98
CA ARG A 84 -0.90 -22.52 9.48
C ARG A 84 -0.27 -21.36 8.71
N ILE A 85 -1.05 -20.68 7.87
CA ILE A 85 -0.54 -19.62 6.98
C ILE A 85 -0.44 -18.30 7.74
N SER A 86 -1.46 -17.92 8.53
CA SER A 86 -1.44 -16.70 9.35
C SER A 86 -0.44 -16.79 10.49
N GLY A 87 -0.17 -18.00 11.00
CA GLY A 87 0.64 -18.22 12.19
C GLY A 87 -0.07 -17.90 13.51
N LEU A 88 -1.38 -17.61 13.47
CA LEU A 88 -2.21 -17.34 14.65
C LEU A 88 -3.17 -18.50 14.90
N SER A 89 -3.48 -18.76 16.17
CA SER A 89 -4.53 -19.73 16.51
C SER A 89 -5.93 -19.18 16.20
N GLN A 90 -6.89 -20.07 15.99
CA GLN A 90 -8.29 -19.69 15.84
C GLN A 90 -8.78 -18.83 17.01
N THR A 91 -8.32 -19.10 18.25
CA THR A 91 -8.65 -18.28 19.42
C THR A 91 -8.16 -16.84 19.29
N GLN A 92 -6.90 -16.63 18.87
CA GLN A 92 -6.35 -15.28 18.68
C GLN A 92 -7.09 -14.51 17.57
N ILE A 93 -7.44 -15.20 16.48
CA ILE A 93 -8.22 -14.62 15.39
C ILE A 93 -9.65 -14.28 15.88
N ALA A 94 -10.22 -15.13 16.73
CA ALA A 94 -11.53 -14.90 17.33
C ALA A 94 -11.57 -13.67 18.22
N GLU A 95 -10.57 -13.49 19.09
CA GLU A 95 -10.42 -12.28 19.91
C GLU A 95 -10.42 -11.01 19.05
N LEU A 96 -9.64 -11.00 17.97
CA LEU A 96 -9.55 -9.87 17.06
C LEU A 96 -10.87 -9.64 16.31
N ALA A 97 -11.52 -10.71 15.84
CA ALA A 97 -12.82 -10.65 15.17
C ALA A 97 -13.93 -10.18 16.12
N ASP A 98 -13.90 -10.55 17.40
CA ASP A 98 -14.84 -10.10 18.43
C ASP A 98 -14.66 -8.61 18.74
N ALA A 99 -13.41 -8.16 18.90
CA ALA A 99 -13.11 -6.74 19.08
C ALA A 99 -13.59 -5.91 17.88
N TYR A 100 -13.36 -6.40 16.66
CA TYR A 100 -13.83 -5.76 15.43
C TYR A 100 -15.36 -5.77 15.30
N ALA A 101 -16.00 -6.88 15.65
CA ALA A 101 -17.47 -7.01 15.61
C ALA A 101 -18.15 -6.03 16.56
N ALA A 102 -17.58 -5.85 17.75
CA ALA A 102 -18.08 -4.94 18.79
C ALA A 102 -17.84 -3.45 18.49
N ALA A 103 -16.87 -3.12 17.64
CA ALA A 103 -16.57 -1.75 17.27
C ALA A 103 -17.63 -1.18 16.31
N GLU A 104 -18.19 -0.02 16.67
CA GLU A 104 -19.14 0.71 15.81
C GLU A 104 -18.42 1.41 14.63
N ARG A 105 -17.11 1.68 14.79
CA ARG A 105 -16.29 2.46 13.86
C ARG A 105 -14.87 1.90 13.90
N THR A 106 -14.28 1.63 12.75
CA THR A 106 -12.91 1.12 12.68
C THR A 106 -12.12 1.80 11.58
N ILE A 107 -10.91 2.24 11.93
CA ILE A 107 -9.89 2.67 10.99
C ILE A 107 -8.82 1.59 10.89
N ILE A 108 -8.58 1.08 9.69
CA ILE A 108 -7.43 0.21 9.41
C ILE A 108 -6.27 1.08 8.92
N CYS A 109 -5.25 1.23 9.76
CA CYS A 109 -3.99 1.87 9.39
C CYS A 109 -3.01 0.79 8.89
N TYR A 110 -2.45 0.98 7.70
CA TYR A 110 -1.47 0.03 7.14
C TYR A 110 -0.31 0.73 6.45
N GLY A 111 0.81 0.03 6.33
CA GLY A 111 2.01 0.54 5.68
C GLY A 111 2.64 -0.49 4.73
N MET A 112 3.95 -0.39 4.58
CA MET A 112 4.70 -1.23 3.63
C MET A 112 4.68 -2.72 3.96
N GLY A 113 4.47 -3.10 5.23
CA GLY A 113 4.31 -4.50 5.64
C GLY A 113 3.06 -5.19 5.07
N ILE A 114 2.15 -4.44 4.45
CA ILE A 114 1.02 -5.00 3.68
C ILE A 114 1.31 -4.93 2.18
N THR A 115 1.84 -3.81 1.69
CA THR A 115 1.97 -3.55 0.25
C THR A 115 3.22 -4.15 -0.40
N GLN A 116 4.32 -4.32 0.34
CA GLN A 116 5.60 -4.84 -0.18
C GLN A 116 5.67 -6.37 -0.07
N HIS A 117 4.60 -7.03 -0.48
CA HIS A 117 4.47 -8.48 -0.60
C HIS A 117 4.11 -8.83 -2.04
N GLU A 118 4.40 -10.06 -2.46
CA GLU A 118 4.01 -10.59 -3.77
C GLU A 118 2.49 -10.43 -4.04
N HIS A 119 1.68 -10.59 -2.99
CA HIS A 119 0.22 -10.42 -3.03
C HIS A 119 -0.25 -9.14 -2.34
N GLY A 120 0.58 -8.08 -2.33
CA GLY A 120 0.28 -6.84 -1.60
C GLY A 120 -1.00 -6.14 -2.05
N THR A 121 -1.33 -6.20 -3.34
CA THR A 121 -2.61 -5.67 -3.86
C THR A 121 -3.79 -6.44 -3.29
N GLN A 122 -3.72 -7.77 -3.27
CA GLN A 122 -4.76 -8.63 -2.72
C GLN A 122 -4.90 -8.44 -1.21
N ASN A 123 -3.79 -8.25 -0.48
CA ASN A 123 -3.86 -7.94 0.95
C ASN A 123 -4.66 -6.65 1.20
N VAL A 124 -4.40 -5.59 0.44
CA VAL A 124 -5.17 -4.34 0.53
C VAL A 124 -6.64 -4.55 0.19
N GLN A 125 -6.95 -5.34 -0.86
CA GLN A 125 -8.34 -5.69 -1.20
C GLN A 125 -9.03 -6.40 -0.03
N GLN A 126 -8.38 -7.33 0.66
CA GLN A 126 -8.98 -8.01 1.81
C GLN A 126 -9.19 -7.09 3.02
N LEU A 127 -8.31 -6.12 3.25
CA LEU A 127 -8.53 -5.08 4.27
C LEU A 127 -9.77 -4.25 3.93
N VAL A 128 -9.94 -3.89 2.65
CA VAL A 128 -11.12 -3.16 2.18
C VAL A 128 -12.38 -4.01 2.30
N ASN A 129 -12.35 -5.28 1.89
CA ASN A 129 -13.49 -6.21 2.03
C ASN A 129 -13.98 -6.28 3.47
N LEU A 130 -13.06 -6.46 4.42
CA LEU A 130 -13.39 -6.49 5.85
C LEU A 130 -14.08 -5.21 6.32
N LEU A 131 -13.61 -4.04 5.87
CA LEU A 131 -14.23 -2.74 6.19
C LEU A 131 -15.63 -2.60 5.56
N LEU A 132 -15.78 -2.98 4.30
CA LEU A 132 -17.05 -2.91 3.56
C LEU A 132 -18.12 -3.80 4.21
N MET A 133 -17.76 -4.98 4.72
CA MET A 133 -18.67 -5.89 5.42
C MET A 133 -19.37 -5.28 6.65
N LYS A 134 -18.78 -4.25 7.28
CA LYS A 134 -19.34 -3.53 8.43
C LYS A 134 -19.66 -2.06 8.12
N GLY A 135 -19.73 -1.67 6.86
CA GLY A 135 -20.01 -0.27 6.50
C GLY A 135 -18.97 0.73 7.03
N ASN A 136 -17.73 0.29 7.30
CA ASN A 136 -16.65 1.13 7.83
C ASN A 136 -15.99 2.00 6.75
N ILE A 137 -16.75 2.51 5.76
CA ILE A 137 -16.29 3.43 4.72
C ILE A 137 -17.34 4.54 4.53
N GLY A 138 -16.88 5.78 4.30
CA GLY A 138 -17.77 6.94 4.19
C GLY A 138 -18.33 7.43 5.53
N LYS A 139 -17.86 6.86 6.65
CA LYS A 139 -18.30 7.15 8.02
C LYS A 139 -17.19 7.85 8.82
N PRO A 140 -17.45 9.01 9.47
CA PRO A 140 -16.46 9.66 10.33
C PRO A 140 -15.94 8.74 11.43
N GLY A 141 -14.61 8.67 11.59
CA GLY A 141 -13.97 7.77 12.55
C GLY A 141 -13.84 6.33 12.06
N ALA A 142 -14.16 6.04 10.80
CA ALA A 142 -13.91 4.76 10.15
C ALA A 142 -13.18 4.95 8.82
N GLY A 143 -12.64 3.86 8.26
CA GLY A 143 -12.07 3.85 6.91
C GLY A 143 -10.72 3.18 6.82
N ILE A 144 -10.10 3.35 5.66
CA ILE A 144 -8.78 2.81 5.38
C ILE A 144 -7.75 3.95 5.34
N CYS A 145 -6.64 3.75 6.06
CA CYS A 145 -5.58 4.74 6.20
C CYS A 145 -4.23 4.14 5.75
N PRO A 146 -3.86 4.28 4.46
CA PRO A 146 -2.52 3.97 4.01
C PRO A 146 -1.53 5.01 4.56
N LEU A 147 -0.70 4.61 5.52
CA LEU A 147 0.39 5.41 6.05
C LEU A 147 1.48 5.52 4.98
N ARG A 148 1.57 6.69 4.34
CA ARG A 148 2.56 6.96 3.30
C ARG A 148 3.81 7.59 3.91
N GLY A 149 4.99 7.14 3.45
CA GLY A 149 6.28 7.54 4.03
C GLY A 149 6.81 8.88 3.52
N HIS A 150 7.00 9.03 2.20
CA HIS A 150 7.59 10.24 1.64
C HIS A 150 6.63 11.42 1.68
N SER A 151 7.15 12.60 2.04
CA SER A 151 6.35 13.80 2.36
C SER A 151 5.42 14.29 1.24
N ASN A 152 5.74 14.03 -0.02
CA ASN A 152 4.95 14.52 -1.16
C ASN A 152 4.47 13.42 -2.12
N VAL A 153 4.49 12.15 -1.71
CA VAL A 153 4.08 11.06 -2.62
C VAL A 153 2.60 11.17 -3.04
N GLN A 154 1.77 11.81 -2.22
CA GLN A 154 0.40 12.20 -2.57
C GLN A 154 0.41 13.34 -3.60
N GLY A 155 1.17 14.41 -3.33
CA GLY A 155 1.25 15.59 -4.18
C GLY A 155 1.74 15.27 -5.58
N ASP A 156 2.74 14.40 -5.72
CA ASP A 156 3.27 13.96 -7.01
C ASP A 156 2.17 13.33 -7.88
N ARG A 157 1.33 12.46 -7.29
CA ARG A 157 0.21 11.85 -8.00
C ARG A 157 -0.87 12.88 -8.36
N THR A 158 -1.13 13.84 -7.48
CA THR A 158 -2.10 14.93 -7.73
C THR A 158 -1.69 15.82 -8.90
N VAL A 159 -0.39 16.06 -9.11
CA VAL A 159 0.13 16.88 -10.23
C VAL A 159 0.39 16.07 -11.51
N GLY A 160 -0.08 14.82 -11.57
CA GLY A 160 -0.04 14.01 -12.79
C GLY A 160 1.23 13.20 -12.99
N ILE A 161 2.06 12.99 -11.96
CA ILE A 161 3.18 12.03 -12.04
C ILE A 161 2.62 10.61 -12.01
N THR A 162 2.32 10.07 -13.19
CA THR A 162 1.76 8.74 -13.36
C THR A 162 2.18 8.12 -14.68
N GLU A 163 2.45 6.82 -14.65
CA GLU A 163 2.71 6.00 -15.82
C GLU A 163 1.40 5.56 -16.52
N LYS A 164 0.25 5.74 -15.88
CA LYS A 164 -1.08 5.40 -16.41
C LYS A 164 -2.00 6.62 -16.32
N PRO A 165 -1.74 7.69 -17.08
CA PRO A 165 -2.62 8.86 -17.12
C PRO A 165 -3.98 8.48 -17.71
N SER A 166 -5.06 9.10 -17.21
CA SER A 166 -6.40 8.88 -17.77
C SER A 166 -6.52 9.53 -19.15
N ALA A 167 -7.42 9.00 -19.99
CA ALA A 167 -7.70 9.56 -21.30
C ALA A 167 -8.17 11.04 -21.20
N GLU A 168 -8.97 11.35 -20.18
CA GLU A 168 -9.41 12.72 -19.91
C GLU A 168 -8.23 13.66 -19.59
N PHE A 169 -7.29 13.21 -18.74
CA PHE A 169 -6.12 14.01 -18.40
C PHE A 169 -5.25 14.28 -19.64
N LEU A 170 -5.01 13.25 -20.47
CA LEU A 170 -4.25 13.39 -21.71
C LEU A 170 -4.94 14.35 -22.69
N ALA A 171 -6.27 14.27 -22.85
CA ALA A 171 -7.00 15.19 -23.71
C ALA A 171 -6.81 16.66 -23.29
N ARG A 172 -6.95 16.96 -21.99
CA ARG A 172 -6.72 18.30 -21.44
C ARG A 172 -5.27 18.75 -21.60
N LEU A 173 -4.31 17.85 -21.46
CA LEU A 173 -2.90 18.15 -21.66
C LEU A 173 -2.61 18.55 -23.12
N GLY A 174 -3.19 17.82 -24.08
CA GLY A 174 -3.06 18.11 -25.50
C GLY A 174 -3.68 19.45 -25.89
N GLU A 175 -4.90 19.73 -25.40
CA GLU A 175 -5.57 21.02 -25.63
C GLU A 175 -4.76 22.19 -25.06
N ARG A 176 -4.26 22.05 -23.83
CA ARG A 176 -3.56 23.15 -23.12
C ARG A 176 -2.22 23.51 -23.75
N TYR A 177 -1.48 22.52 -24.23
CA TYR A 177 -0.09 22.68 -24.69
C TYR A 177 0.10 22.52 -26.20
N GLY A 178 -0.95 22.20 -26.96
CA GLY A 178 -0.92 22.14 -28.42
C GLY A 178 -0.12 20.97 -28.99
N PHE A 179 -0.08 19.83 -28.29
CA PHE A 179 0.56 18.60 -28.79
C PHE A 179 -0.37 17.39 -28.64
N THR A 180 -0.03 16.26 -29.25
CA THR A 180 -0.74 14.99 -29.07
C THR A 180 0.00 14.12 -28.05
N PRO A 181 -0.53 13.93 -26.83
CA PRO A 181 0.13 13.09 -25.83
C PRO A 181 0.08 11.60 -26.19
N PRO A 182 1.07 10.80 -25.75
CA PRO A 182 1.03 9.35 -25.95
C PRO A 182 -0.10 8.72 -25.13
N HIS A 183 -0.88 7.84 -25.77
CA HIS A 183 -1.99 7.13 -25.12
C HIS A 183 -1.58 5.82 -24.45
N ALA A 184 -0.45 5.23 -24.87
CA ALA A 184 0.05 4.00 -24.29
C ALA A 184 0.55 4.26 -22.86
N PRO A 185 0.25 3.36 -21.90
CA PRO A 185 0.85 3.44 -20.57
C PRO A 185 2.37 3.45 -20.64
N GLY A 186 2.98 4.26 -19.78
CA GLY A 186 4.42 4.25 -19.54
C GLY A 186 4.85 3.11 -18.60
N HIS A 187 6.13 3.11 -18.28
CA HIS A 187 6.73 2.14 -17.37
C HIS A 187 6.71 2.63 -15.91
N ALA A 188 6.25 1.78 -15.00
CA ALA A 188 6.51 1.95 -13.57
C ALA A 188 7.98 1.60 -13.25
N ALA A 189 8.45 1.95 -12.04
CA ALA A 189 9.87 1.84 -11.66
C ALA A 189 10.56 0.52 -12.04
N ILE A 190 9.94 -0.64 -11.77
CA ILE A 190 10.50 -1.96 -12.13
C ILE A 190 10.53 -2.17 -13.64
N ALA A 191 9.45 -1.85 -14.36
CA ALA A 191 9.39 -1.95 -15.81
C ALA A 191 10.40 -1.01 -16.49
N SER A 192 10.64 0.18 -15.91
CA SER A 192 11.67 1.11 -16.38
C SER A 192 13.06 0.50 -16.21
N MET A 193 13.36 -0.12 -15.08
CA MET A 193 14.63 -0.83 -14.88
C MET A 193 14.78 -2.00 -15.86
N GLN A 194 13.74 -2.81 -16.07
CA GLN A 194 13.76 -3.90 -17.06
C GLN A 194 14.00 -3.40 -18.48
N ALA A 195 13.39 -2.26 -18.86
CA ALA A 195 13.63 -1.63 -20.15
C ALA A 195 15.08 -1.16 -20.31
N ILE A 196 15.71 -0.67 -19.22
CA ILE A 196 17.13 -0.33 -19.21
C ILE A 196 17.98 -1.61 -19.36
N CYS A 197 17.71 -2.66 -18.59
CA CYS A 197 18.44 -3.93 -18.67
C CYS A 197 18.38 -4.58 -20.05
N THR A 198 17.25 -4.44 -20.76
CA THR A 198 17.05 -5.01 -22.11
C THR A 198 17.49 -4.09 -23.23
N GLY A 199 17.98 -2.88 -22.91
CA GLY A 199 18.39 -1.87 -23.90
C GLY A 199 17.23 -1.18 -24.62
N GLN A 200 15.97 -1.46 -24.26
CA GLN A 200 14.80 -0.76 -24.80
C GLN A 200 14.77 0.71 -24.37
N ALA A 201 15.23 1.01 -23.16
CA ALA A 201 15.44 2.37 -22.68
C ALA A 201 16.94 2.67 -22.67
N ARG A 202 17.34 3.75 -23.36
CA ARG A 202 18.75 4.18 -23.48
C ARG A 202 19.05 5.51 -22.79
N ALA A 203 18.03 6.17 -22.23
CA ALA A 203 18.17 7.41 -21.49
C ALA A 203 17.39 7.37 -20.17
N LEU A 204 17.96 7.98 -19.13
CA LEU A 204 17.32 8.20 -17.83
C LEU A 204 17.33 9.68 -17.48
N ILE A 205 16.16 10.23 -17.13
CA ILE A 205 16.03 11.53 -16.47
C ILE A 205 15.45 11.26 -15.07
N CYS A 206 16.20 11.57 -14.04
CA CYS A 206 15.89 11.23 -12.66
C CYS A 206 15.81 12.52 -11.82
N MET A 207 14.60 12.88 -11.39
CA MET A 207 14.37 14.03 -10.52
C MET A 207 14.33 13.58 -9.06
N GLY A 208 15.43 13.81 -8.36
CA GLY A 208 15.63 13.31 -7.00
C GLY A 208 15.72 11.78 -6.92
N GLY A 209 15.95 11.28 -5.71
CA GLY A 209 16.02 9.85 -5.43
C GLY A 209 17.37 9.19 -5.78
N ASN A 210 17.47 7.92 -5.44
CA ASN A 210 18.67 7.10 -5.60
C ASN A 210 18.25 5.79 -6.30
N PHE A 211 17.87 5.91 -7.57
CA PHE A 211 17.12 4.91 -8.32
C PHE A 211 17.74 3.50 -8.24
N ALA A 212 19.05 3.38 -8.47
CA ALA A 212 19.76 2.09 -8.41
C ALA A 212 19.70 1.45 -7.01
N LEU A 213 19.85 2.24 -5.95
CA LEU A 213 19.82 1.72 -4.58
C LEU A 213 18.42 1.44 -4.06
N ALA A 214 17.43 2.13 -4.61
CA ALA A 214 16.02 1.96 -4.26
C ALA A 214 15.42 0.70 -4.92
N MET A 215 16.09 0.13 -5.92
CA MET A 215 15.71 -1.16 -6.49
C MET A 215 15.98 -2.32 -5.52
N PRO A 216 15.16 -3.38 -5.55
CA PRO A 216 15.31 -4.54 -4.67
C PRO A 216 16.64 -5.28 -4.93
N ASP A 217 17.05 -5.41 -6.20
CA ASP A 217 18.34 -5.95 -6.59
C ASP A 217 19.27 -4.82 -7.04
N ARG A 218 20.12 -4.38 -6.13
CA ARG A 218 21.02 -3.24 -6.33
C ARG A 218 22.11 -3.55 -7.35
N GLU A 219 22.65 -4.77 -7.33
CA GLU A 219 23.76 -5.16 -8.19
C GLU A 219 23.28 -5.33 -9.62
N ALA A 220 22.16 -6.03 -9.82
CA ALA A 220 21.53 -6.18 -11.13
C ALA A 220 21.08 -4.84 -11.72
N SER A 221 20.75 -3.86 -10.87
CA SER A 221 20.32 -2.53 -11.30
C SER A 221 21.48 -1.57 -11.61
N ALA A 222 22.65 -1.78 -11.02
CA ALA A 222 23.76 -0.84 -11.12
C ALA A 222 24.46 -0.88 -12.49
N VAL A 223 24.76 -2.09 -12.99
CA VAL A 223 25.48 -2.27 -14.27
C VAL A 223 24.69 -1.73 -15.48
N PRO A 224 23.38 -2.00 -15.62
CA PRO A 224 22.62 -1.47 -16.76
C PRO A 224 22.60 0.06 -16.84
N LEU A 225 22.64 0.75 -15.70
CA LEU A 225 22.66 2.22 -15.68
C LEU A 225 23.95 2.80 -16.28
N THR A 226 25.09 2.10 -16.19
CA THR A 226 26.34 2.56 -16.81
C THR A 226 26.36 2.32 -18.33
N GLN A 227 25.43 1.53 -18.85
CA GLN A 227 25.29 1.21 -20.27
C GLN A 227 24.33 2.14 -21.01
N LEU A 228 23.68 3.07 -20.31
CA LEU A 228 22.84 4.09 -20.92
C LEU A 228 23.65 5.03 -21.84
N ASP A 229 23.00 5.56 -22.87
CA ASP A 229 23.57 6.65 -23.66
C ASP A 229 23.56 7.97 -22.89
N LEU A 230 22.51 8.20 -22.09
CA LEU A 230 22.28 9.43 -21.35
C LEU A 230 21.72 9.17 -19.95
N ALA A 231 22.33 9.78 -18.94
CA ALA A 231 21.77 9.89 -17.60
C ALA A 231 21.79 11.36 -17.15
N VAL A 232 20.61 11.89 -16.79
CA VAL A 232 20.46 13.23 -16.22
C VAL A 232 19.88 13.11 -14.83
N HIS A 233 20.61 13.61 -13.83
CA HIS A 233 20.17 13.63 -12.44
C HIS A 233 19.89 15.06 -12.00
N VAL A 234 18.64 15.34 -11.61
CA VAL A 234 18.26 16.61 -10.98
C VAL A 234 18.29 16.39 -9.47
N ALA A 235 19.23 17.01 -8.76
CA ALA A 235 19.53 16.63 -7.37
C ALA A 235 19.90 17.81 -6.46
N THR A 236 19.42 17.75 -5.21
CA THR A 236 19.81 18.69 -4.13
C THR A 236 21.12 18.30 -3.45
N LYS A 237 21.51 17.02 -3.54
CA LYS A 237 22.76 16.49 -3.01
C LYS A 237 23.24 15.29 -3.79
N LEU A 238 24.55 15.04 -3.76
CA LEU A 238 25.12 13.84 -4.37
C LEU A 238 24.67 12.56 -3.65
N ASN A 239 24.45 11.48 -4.41
CA ASN A 239 24.13 10.16 -3.89
C ASN A 239 24.82 9.06 -4.72
N ARG A 240 24.66 7.79 -4.32
CA ARG A 240 25.39 6.67 -4.95
C ARG A 240 25.02 6.42 -6.41
N SER A 241 23.80 6.74 -6.84
CA SER A 241 23.42 6.60 -8.26
C SER A 241 24.25 7.51 -9.16
N HIS A 242 24.75 8.64 -8.66
CA HIS A 242 25.58 9.56 -9.45
C HIS A 242 26.99 9.04 -9.72
N LEU A 243 27.41 7.96 -9.06
CA LEU A 243 28.68 7.27 -9.34
C LEU A 243 28.54 6.28 -10.50
N LEU A 244 27.30 5.97 -10.92
CA LEU A 244 27.00 5.09 -12.03
C LEU A 244 26.92 5.93 -13.32
N THR A 245 28.06 6.23 -13.91
CA THR A 245 28.10 7.12 -15.08
C THR A 245 27.72 6.36 -16.35
N ALA A 246 26.70 6.87 -17.05
CA ALA A 246 26.36 6.55 -18.43
C ALA A 246 27.33 7.22 -19.41
N ARG A 247 27.22 6.91 -20.71
CA ARG A 247 28.05 7.51 -21.77
C ARG A 247 28.07 9.04 -21.72
N HIS A 248 26.89 9.64 -21.52
CA HIS A 248 26.74 11.05 -21.20
C HIS A 248 26.03 11.18 -19.86
N SER A 249 26.68 11.80 -18.87
CA SER A 249 26.14 11.95 -17.52
C SER A 249 26.12 13.42 -17.12
N TYR A 250 24.94 13.91 -16.73
CA TYR A 250 24.75 15.28 -16.25
C TYR A 250 24.14 15.27 -14.86
N ILE A 251 24.62 16.16 -14.00
CA ILE A 251 24.02 16.44 -12.69
C ILE A 251 23.58 17.91 -12.71
N LEU A 252 22.27 18.13 -12.61
CA LEU A 252 21.65 19.43 -12.55
C LEU A 252 21.32 19.75 -11.07
N PRO A 253 22.09 20.64 -10.41
CA PRO A 253 21.81 21.02 -9.04
C PRO A 253 20.50 21.81 -8.96
N VAL A 254 19.72 21.56 -7.91
CA VAL A 254 18.47 22.29 -7.61
C VAL A 254 18.39 22.65 -6.14
N LEU A 255 17.56 23.65 -5.84
CA LEU A 255 17.35 24.13 -4.48
C LEU A 255 16.70 23.04 -3.60
N GLY A 256 17.22 22.89 -2.39
CA GLY A 256 16.59 22.09 -1.34
C GLY A 256 15.35 22.77 -0.75
N ARG A 257 14.47 22.00 -0.10
CA ARG A 257 13.27 22.53 0.58
C ARG A 257 13.57 23.66 1.58
N SER A 258 14.72 23.59 2.25
CA SER A 258 15.13 24.57 3.27
C SER A 258 15.85 25.78 2.68
N GLU A 259 16.11 25.78 1.39
CA GLU A 259 16.67 26.91 0.68
C GLU A 259 15.50 27.79 0.25
N ILE A 260 15.56 29.07 0.62
CA ILE A 260 14.49 30.03 0.43
C ILE A 260 14.31 30.29 -1.07
N ASP A 261 13.06 30.23 -1.53
CA ASP A 261 12.58 30.79 -2.80
C ASP A 261 12.02 32.21 -2.54
#